data_AF-A0A2J7QSN2-F1
#
_entry.id   AF-A0A2J7QSN2-F1
#
_cell.length_a   1.000
_cell.length_b   1.000
_cell.length_c   1.000
_cell.angle_alpha   90.00
_cell.angle_beta   90.00
_cell.angle_gamma   90.00
#
_symmetry.space_group_name_H-M   'P 1'
#
loop_
_entity.id
_entity.type
_entity.pdbx_description
1 polymer ?
#
loop_
_entity_poly.entity_id
_entity_poly.type
_entity_poly.pdbx_seq_one_letter_code
_entity_poly.pdbx_strand_id
1 'polypeptide(L)'
;QPPDWNQNIRVENVPDFREESGVSTFLREMTNPGPYKIFCQIFSDEMVEHISFHTNLCATQRGKPFSPMTENEIRVFLGMNLFMGLKKKMSSYRDYWSSAPDLHD
;
A
#
# COMPACT_ATOMS: atom_id res chain seq x y z
N GLN A 1 28.68 16.06 9.99
CA GLN A 1 28.33 16.01 11.43
C GLN A 1 27.12 15.08 11.58
N PRO A 2 27.09 14.21 12.60
CA PRO A 2 25.90 13.44 12.90
C PRO A 2 24.78 14.36 13.41
N PRO A 3 23.49 14.04 13.13
CA PRO A 3 22.37 14.80 13.64
C PRO A 3 22.27 14.72 15.17
N ASP A 4 22.08 15.87 15.82
CA ASP A 4 21.86 15.97 17.27
C ASP A 4 20.37 15.82 17.55
N TRP A 5 19.96 14.69 18.15
CA TRP A 5 18.57 14.31 18.40
C TRP A 5 18.05 14.77 19.77
N ASN A 6 18.50 15.93 20.26
CA ASN A 6 18.04 16.48 21.52
C ASN A 6 16.74 17.30 21.34
N GLN A 7 15.67 16.89 22.03
CA GLN A 7 14.34 17.51 21.95
C GLN A 7 14.28 18.97 22.42
N ASN A 8 15.31 19.43 23.14
CA ASN A 8 15.41 20.82 23.61
C ASN A 8 16.09 21.74 22.58
N ILE A 9 16.55 21.22 21.45
CA ILE A 9 17.13 22.03 20.37
C ILE A 9 15.99 22.60 19.55
N ARG A 10 15.77 23.91 19.69
CA ARG A 10 14.98 24.67 18.73
C ARG A 10 15.89 25.08 17.59
N VAL A 11 15.63 24.56 16.39
CA VAL A 11 16.26 25.07 15.17
C VAL A 11 15.61 26.42 14.87
N GLU A 12 16.22 27.50 15.37
CA GLU A 12 15.80 28.85 15.02
C GLU A 12 16.20 29.14 13.56
N ASN A 13 15.26 29.68 12.77
CA ASN A 13 15.42 29.99 11.35
C ASN A 13 15.48 28.78 10.40
N VAL A 14 14.54 27.84 10.52
CA VAL A 14 14.28 26.90 9.42
C VAL A 14 13.79 27.72 8.22
N PRO A 15 14.50 27.75 7.09
CA PRO A 15 14.04 28.45 5.90
C PRO A 15 12.70 27.87 5.46
N ASP A 16 11.80 28.72 4.98
CA ASP A 16 10.55 28.26 4.38
C ASP A 16 10.85 27.26 3.26
N PHE A 17 10.10 26.17 3.23
CA PHE A 17 10.16 25.20 2.14
C PHE A 17 9.73 25.90 0.84
N ARG A 18 10.64 25.98 -0.13
CA ARG A 18 10.46 26.70 -1.41
C ARG A 18 10.55 25.80 -2.64
N GLU A 19 10.47 24.48 -2.47
CA GLU A 19 10.47 23.58 -3.61
C GLU A 19 9.08 23.49 -4.25
N GLU A 20 9.06 23.13 -5.52
CA GLU A 20 7.83 22.94 -6.27
C GLU A 20 7.00 21.82 -5.61
N SER A 21 5.82 22.20 -5.13
CA SER A 21 4.91 21.29 -4.42
C SER A 21 3.79 20.86 -5.36
N GLY A 22 3.44 19.57 -5.35
CA GLY A 22 2.31 19.07 -6.11
C GLY A 22 2.57 17.71 -6.74
N VAL A 23 1.72 17.36 -7.71
CA VAL A 23 1.83 16.11 -8.47
C VAL A 23 3.08 16.16 -9.34
N SER A 24 3.92 15.13 -9.23
CA SER A 24 5.16 15.05 -10.00
C SER A 24 4.91 15.11 -11.51
N THR A 25 5.87 15.66 -12.26
CA THR A 25 5.82 15.81 -13.72
C THR A 25 5.49 14.49 -14.42
N PHE A 26 6.04 13.36 -13.94
CA PHE A 26 5.79 12.04 -14.52
C PHE A 26 4.30 11.64 -14.49
N LEU A 27 3.56 12.02 -13.45
CA LEU A 27 2.12 11.75 -13.36
C LEU A 27 1.31 12.73 -14.21
N ARG A 28 1.76 13.99 -14.32
CA ARG A 28 1.07 15.04 -15.10
C ARG A 28 1.15 14.76 -16.60
N GLU A 29 2.26 14.23 -17.07
CA GLU A 29 2.51 13.94 -18.49
C GLU A 29 2.03 12.54 -18.92
N MET A 30 1.44 11.78 -18.00
CA MET A 30 0.98 10.43 -18.26
C MET A 30 -0.18 10.41 -19.27
N THR A 31 -0.02 9.67 -20.36
CA THR A 31 -1.10 9.45 -21.33
C THR A 31 -2.25 8.67 -20.68
N ASN A 32 -3.45 9.25 -20.70
CA ASN A 32 -4.69 8.68 -20.12
C ASN A 32 -4.52 8.27 -18.64
N PRO A 33 -4.42 9.23 -17.71
CA PRO A 33 -4.17 8.96 -16.28
C PRO A 33 -5.46 8.48 -15.60
N GLY A 34 -5.80 7.21 -15.81
CA GLY A 34 -6.89 6.55 -15.09
C GLY A 34 -6.50 6.19 -13.65
N PRO A 35 -7.46 6.08 -12.70
CA PRO A 35 -7.19 5.71 -11.31
C PRO A 35 -6.34 4.45 -11.16
N TYR A 36 -6.60 3.43 -11.98
CA TYR A 36 -5.82 2.19 -12.01
C TYR A 36 -4.36 2.43 -12.42
N LYS A 37 -4.13 3.25 -13.44
CA LYS A 37 -2.77 3.51 -13.96
C LYS A 37 -1.92 4.28 -12.95
N ILE A 38 -2.53 5.24 -12.25
CA ILE A 38 -1.92 5.96 -11.12
C ILE A 38 -1.63 4.98 -9.98
N PHE A 39 -2.57 4.11 -9.64
CA PHE A 39 -2.37 3.08 -8.61
C PHE A 39 -1.16 2.18 -8.92
N CYS A 40 -0.98 1.76 -10.17
CA CYS A 40 0.18 0.98 -10.60
C CYS A 40 1.52 1.76 -10.54
N GLN A 41 1.51 3.09 -10.44
CA GLN A 41 2.74 3.85 -10.16
C GLN A 41 3.15 3.79 -8.69
N ILE A 42 2.18 3.64 -7.79
CA ILE A 42 2.42 3.51 -6.36
C ILE A 42 2.78 2.05 -6.03
N PHE A 43 2.04 1.11 -6.62
CA PHE A 43 2.28 -0.34 -6.52
C PHE A 43 2.81 -0.85 -7.86
N SER A 44 4.11 -0.70 -8.09
CA SER A 44 4.78 -1.14 -9.31
C SER A 44 4.77 -2.66 -9.45
N ASP A 45 4.92 -3.14 -10.68
CA ASP A 45 4.99 -4.58 -10.98
C ASP A 45 6.16 -5.25 -10.25
N GLU A 46 7.32 -4.58 -10.17
CA GLU A 46 8.48 -5.01 -9.38
C GLU A 46 8.15 -5.21 -7.90
N MET A 47 7.38 -4.28 -7.31
CA MET A 47 6.98 -4.41 -5.91
C MET A 47 6.02 -5.59 -5.71
N VAL A 48 5.09 -5.80 -6.65
CA VAL A 48 4.17 -6.95 -6.63
C VAL A 48 4.94 -8.27 -6.74
N GLU A 49 5.93 -8.35 -7.62
CA GLU A 49 6.83 -9.50 -7.79
C GLU A 49 7.60 -9.77 -6.49
N HIS A 50 8.22 -8.74 -5.89
CA HIS A 50 8.94 -8.86 -4.63
C HIS A 50 8.05 -9.36 -3.49
N ILE A 51 6.85 -8.82 -3.35
CA ILE A 51 5.89 -9.26 -2.32
C ILE A 51 5.53 -10.73 -2.53
N SER A 52 5.24 -11.13 -3.78
CA SER A 52 4.92 -12.51 -4.13
C SER A 52 6.06 -13.47 -3.78
N PHE A 53 7.29 -13.13 -4.20
CA PHE A 53 8.49 -13.91 -3.92
C PHE A 53 8.72 -14.10 -2.42
N HIS A 54 8.72 -13.01 -1.65
CA HIS A 54 8.98 -13.08 -0.21
C HIS A 54 7.84 -13.78 0.57
N THR A 55 6.60 -13.66 0.12
CA THR A 55 5.46 -14.39 0.71
C THR A 55 5.64 -15.89 0.56
N ASN A 56 6.01 -16.35 -0.64
CA ASN A 56 6.30 -17.76 -0.91
C ASN A 56 7.53 -18.27 -0.16
N LEU A 57 8.59 -17.47 -0.08
CA LEU A 57 9.79 -17.81 0.69
C LEU A 57 9.46 -18.02 2.17
N CYS A 58 8.73 -17.08 2.78
CA CYS A 58 8.28 -17.17 4.16
C CYS A 58 7.39 -18.40 4.39
N ALA A 59 6.50 -18.73 3.46
CA ALA A 59 5.64 -19.92 3.56
C ALA A 59 6.47 -21.22 3.48
N THR A 60 7.45 -21.26 2.60
CA THR A 60 8.40 -22.37 2.45
C THR A 60 9.20 -22.59 3.74
N GLN A 61 9.71 -21.51 4.33
CA GLN A 61 10.47 -21.55 5.60
C GLN A 61 9.62 -22.04 6.79
N ARG A 62 8.31 -21.83 6.76
CA ARG A 62 7.38 -22.30 7.81
C ARG A 62 7.07 -23.79 7.71
N GLY A 63 7.46 -24.47 6.63
CA GLY A 63 7.35 -25.92 6.49
C GLY A 63 5.92 -26.47 6.45
N LYS A 64 4.91 -25.61 6.24
CA LYS A 64 3.52 -26.03 6.09
C LYS A 64 3.17 -26.15 4.60
N PRO A 65 2.32 -27.11 4.20
CA PRO A 65 1.77 -27.12 2.85
C PRO A 65 1.07 -25.79 2.55
N PHE A 66 1.41 -25.18 1.42
CA PHE A 66 0.80 -23.95 0.95
C PHE A 66 0.69 -23.99 -0.57
N SER A 67 -0.28 -23.24 -1.10
CA SER A 67 -0.35 -22.96 -2.54
C SER A 67 0.54 -21.76 -2.85
N PRO A 68 1.43 -21.84 -3.86
CA PRO A 68 2.26 -20.70 -4.24
C PRO A 68 1.42 -19.48 -4.55
N MET A 69 1.74 -18.38 -3.87
CA MET A 69 1.18 -17.06 -4.11
C MET A 69 1.63 -16.56 -5.49
N THR A 70 0.67 -16.03 -6.24
CA THR A 70 0.89 -15.41 -7.55
C THR A 70 0.79 -13.89 -7.45
N GLU A 71 1.42 -13.18 -8.39
CA GLU A 71 1.32 -11.73 -8.49
C GLU A 71 -0.13 -11.25 -8.65
N ASN A 72 -0.96 -12.01 -9.37
CA ASN A 72 -2.37 -11.69 -9.55
C ASN A 72 -3.13 -11.74 -8.21
N GLU A 73 -2.87 -12.73 -7.37
CA GLU A 73 -3.45 -12.80 -6.03
C GLU A 73 -2.99 -11.63 -5.15
N ILE A 74 -1.74 -11.19 -5.27
CA ILE A 74 -1.27 -9.97 -4.58
C ILE A 74 -2.04 -8.73 -5.06
N ARG A 75 -2.28 -8.57 -6.37
CA ARG A 75 -3.08 -7.44 -6.89
C ARG A 75 -4.52 -7.48 -6.39
N VAL A 76 -5.13 -8.66 -6.34
CA VAL A 76 -6.47 -8.85 -5.76
C VAL A 76 -6.47 -8.51 -4.27
N PHE A 77 -5.47 -8.96 -3.52
CA PHE A 77 -5.32 -8.65 -2.10
C PHE A 77 -5.17 -7.14 -1.86
N LEU A 78 -4.37 -6.43 -2.66
CA LEU A 78 -4.24 -4.97 -2.59
C LEU A 78 -5.56 -4.27 -2.91
N GLY A 79 -6.29 -4.74 -3.94
CA GLY A 79 -7.62 -4.24 -4.29
C GLY A 79 -8.63 -4.42 -3.16
N MET A 80 -8.61 -5.57 -2.48
CA MET A 80 -9.44 -5.82 -1.30
C MET A 80 -9.10 -4.85 -0.16
N ASN A 81 -7.82 -4.62 0.13
CA ASN A 81 -7.39 -3.67 1.16
C ASN A 81 -7.84 -2.24 0.86
N LEU A 82 -7.73 -1.80 -0.40
CA LEU A 82 -8.23 -0.50 -0.84
C LEU A 82 -9.75 -0.39 -0.67
N PHE A 83 -10.49 -1.42 -1.08
CA PHE A 83 -11.96 -1.44 -0.95
C PHE A 83 -12.41 -1.39 0.51
N MET A 84 -11.75 -2.16 1.40
CA MET A 84 -12.01 -2.13 2.84
C MET A 84 -11.75 -0.75 3.43
N GLY A 85 -10.66 -0.08 3.04
CA GLY A 85 -10.34 1.27 3.49
C GLY A 85 -11.38 2.32 3.07
N LEU A 86 -12.05 2.13 1.93
CA LEU A 86 -13.13 2.99 1.46
C LEU A 86 -14.47 2.69 2.16
N LYS A 87 -14.73 1.42 2.50
CA LYS A 87 -15.96 0.99 3.17
C LYS A 87 -15.90 1.28 4.67
N LYS A 88 -16.30 2.50 5.02
CA LYS A 88 -16.32 3.07 6.39
C LYS A 88 -17.12 2.26 7.44
N LYS A 89 -17.98 1.32 7.05
CA LYS A 89 -18.99 0.68 7.90
C LYS A 89 -18.80 -0.81 8.18
N MET A 90 -17.71 -1.44 7.72
CA MET A 90 -17.38 -2.82 8.09
C MET A 90 -16.60 -2.82 9.41
N SER A 91 -17.33 -2.65 10.52
CA SER A 91 -16.77 -2.43 11.87
C SER A 91 -16.29 -3.69 12.61
N SER A 92 -16.05 -4.80 11.92
CA SER A 92 -15.42 -5.99 12.50
C SER A 92 -14.82 -6.85 11.40
N TYR A 93 -13.54 -7.21 11.54
CA TYR A 93 -12.82 -8.14 10.65
C TYR A 93 -13.58 -9.47 10.44
N ARG A 94 -14.34 -9.89 11.45
CA ARG A 94 -15.09 -11.15 11.44
C ARG A 94 -16.33 -11.08 10.54
N ASP A 95 -16.93 -9.91 10.44
CA ASP A 95 -18.17 -9.70 9.70
C ASP A 95 -17.89 -9.51 8.20
N TYR A 96 -16.68 -9.05 7.86
CA TYR A 96 -16.22 -8.89 6.48
C TYR A 96 -16.17 -10.20 5.68
N TRP A 97 -15.77 -11.30 6.32
CA TRP A 97 -15.71 -12.64 5.70
C TRP A 97 -16.97 -13.47 5.95
N SER A 98 -17.99 -12.88 6.58
CA SER A 98 -19.25 -13.58 6.87
C SER A 98 -20.09 -13.67 5.59
N SER A 99 -20.62 -14.85 5.30
CA SER A 99 -21.64 -15.06 4.27
C SER A 99 -23.07 -14.93 4.82
N ALA A 100 -23.21 -14.48 6.07
CA ALA A 100 -24.51 -14.33 6.71
C ALA A 100 -25.27 -13.14 6.08
N PRO A 101 -26.50 -13.34 5.58
CA PRO A 101 -27.33 -12.28 4.96
C PRO A 101 -27.50 -11.06 5.87
N ASP A 102 -27.57 -11.31 7.18
CA ASP A 102 -27.86 -10.31 8.22
C ASP A 102 -26.68 -9.36 8.50
N LEU A 103 -25.50 -9.68 7.98
CA LEU A 103 -24.25 -8.94 8.12
C LEU A 103 -23.78 -8.32 6.79
N HIS A 104 -24.57 -8.51 5.71
CA HIS A 104 -24.40 -7.81 4.45
C HIS A 104 -25.11 -6.44 4.53
N ASP A 105 -24.35 -5.35 4.39
CA ASP A 105 -24.90 -4.00 4.13
C ASP A 105 -25.60 -3.94 2.76
#